data_AF-A0A6N1VHY8-F1
#
_entry.id   AF-A0A6N1VHY8-F1
#
_cell.length_a   1.000
_cell.length_b   1.000
_cell.length_c   1.000
_cell.angle_alpha   90.00
_cell.angle_beta   90.00
_cell.angle_gamma   90.00
#
_symmetry.space_group_name_H-M   'P 1'
#
loop_
_entity.id
_entity.type
_entity.pdbx_description
1 polymer ?
#
loop_
_entity_poly.entity_id
_entity_poly.type
_entity_poly.pdbx_seq_one_letter_code
_entity_poly.pdbx_strand_id
1 'polypeptide(L)'
;MRPEYLKQGEPARLFPVLSTTSKEGRTTSILLACMGRIEEFRRDLLATVGVRVGKRTTIECYTEVVFAGQDPDMKDRPDGLIVLSTGSKIWRALVEAKVGTSQLDAGQIEKYRQIARDHKVDCVITISNQFATRPEHHPLEEVRKSRSRIPVFHWSWMSILTLADLLINTDGVADADQARLLEELRRFLTHESAGVKGFDRMPPEWSELNKLVSAGGRIPAKSEDALAVLGAWHQETKDLSLILSRQTETPVSERLPRRHRSDPTARIKDGLTELRDHHRLTTTLDIPNAAAPLEIVADITRRTIDVGMTLRAPEDRKSSKARVNWLLRQIKGTPPADLQIRLHWPGRSEATQFSFEDLSADNSIVEKGKETLQVTSFHIFIARRLGARFTQQVNFISDLEEVVPEFYREVGQNLSAWRMSAPRIKEDREQAEDVTTEALYDESEDEAQSNA
;
A
#
# COMPACT_ATOMS: atom_id res chain seq x y z
N MET A 1 -21.65 6.64 -31.34
CA MET A 1 -22.78 7.59 -31.48
C MET A 1 -22.87 8.37 -30.17
N ARG A 2 -23.16 9.67 -30.15
CA ARG A 2 -23.24 10.43 -28.89
C ARG A 2 -24.47 9.95 -28.08
N PRO A 3 -24.38 9.69 -26.77
CA PRO A 3 -25.54 9.34 -25.96
C PRO A 3 -26.60 10.46 -26.00
N GLU A 4 -27.88 10.10 -26.18
CA GLU A 4 -28.97 11.08 -26.36
C GLU A 4 -29.17 12.04 -25.18
N TYR A 5 -28.74 11.64 -23.98
CA TYR A 5 -28.81 12.45 -22.77
C TYR A 5 -27.70 13.51 -22.66
N LEU A 6 -26.72 13.51 -23.58
CA LEU A 6 -25.68 14.53 -23.65
C LEU A 6 -26.04 15.61 -24.67
N LYS A 7 -26.04 16.86 -24.20
CA LYS A 7 -26.11 18.06 -25.04
C LYS A 7 -24.81 18.27 -25.81
N GLN A 8 -23.67 18.01 -25.16
CA GLN A 8 -22.32 18.08 -25.73
C GLN A 8 -21.45 16.97 -25.08
N GLY A 9 -20.50 16.44 -25.84
CA GLY A 9 -19.54 15.45 -25.37
C GLY A 9 -18.78 14.84 -26.54
N GLU A 10 -17.46 14.89 -26.48
CA GLU A 10 -16.58 14.34 -27.52
C GLU A 10 -15.98 13.01 -27.06
N PRO A 11 -15.80 12.01 -27.94
CA PRO A 11 -15.09 10.79 -27.58
C PRO A 11 -13.67 11.11 -27.12
N ALA A 12 -13.24 10.52 -26.01
CA ALA A 12 -11.87 10.68 -25.50
C ALA A 12 -10.83 10.27 -26.54
N ARG A 13 -9.81 11.11 -26.73
CA ARG A 13 -8.77 10.95 -27.77
C ARG A 13 -7.40 10.70 -27.17
N LEU A 14 -6.63 9.81 -27.81
CA LEU A 14 -5.19 9.60 -27.55
C LEU A 14 -4.36 10.84 -27.91
N PHE A 15 -4.83 11.62 -28.89
CA PHE A 15 -4.21 12.86 -29.35
C PHE A 15 -5.24 13.99 -29.25
N PRO A 16 -5.53 14.50 -28.04
CA PRO A 16 -6.51 15.56 -27.87
C PRO A 16 -6.01 16.88 -28.47
N VAL A 17 -6.89 17.57 -29.21
CA VAL A 17 -6.63 18.89 -29.79
C VAL A 17 -7.14 19.96 -28.83
N LEU A 18 -6.44 20.10 -27.70
CA LEU A 18 -6.73 21.10 -26.67
C LEU A 18 -5.59 22.11 -26.58
N SER A 19 -5.85 23.28 -25.98
CA SER A 19 -4.79 24.27 -25.75
C SER A 19 -3.64 23.66 -24.93
N THR A 20 -2.43 24.16 -25.14
CA THR A 20 -1.25 23.74 -24.38
C THR A 20 -1.37 24.06 -22.88
N THR A 21 -2.21 25.04 -22.53
CA THR A 21 -2.54 25.42 -21.15
C THR A 21 -3.50 24.44 -20.47
N SER A 22 -4.27 23.66 -21.23
CA SER A 22 -5.24 22.68 -20.73
C SER A 22 -4.59 21.33 -20.38
N LYS A 23 -3.59 21.34 -19.49
CA LYS A 23 -2.88 20.12 -19.06
C LYS A 23 -3.86 19.06 -18.52
N GLU A 24 -4.77 19.46 -17.64
CA GLU A 24 -5.77 18.58 -17.02
C GLU A 24 -6.66 17.88 -18.05
N GLY A 25 -7.27 18.64 -18.97
CA GLY A 25 -8.10 18.09 -20.03
C GLY A 25 -7.34 17.14 -20.97
N ARG A 26 -6.07 17.46 -21.29
CA ARG A 26 -5.22 16.59 -22.12
C ARG A 26 -4.91 15.27 -21.43
N THR A 27 -4.43 15.33 -20.19
CA THR A 27 -4.09 14.13 -19.40
C THR A 27 -5.33 13.24 -19.21
N THR A 28 -6.47 13.84 -18.90
CA THR A 28 -7.74 13.12 -18.71
C THR A 28 -8.21 12.45 -20.00
N SER A 29 -8.22 13.17 -21.13
CA SER A 29 -8.58 12.61 -22.43
C SER A 29 -7.70 11.42 -22.81
N ILE A 30 -6.39 11.53 -22.62
CA ILE A 30 -5.43 10.46 -22.96
C ILE A 30 -5.68 9.23 -22.08
N LEU A 31 -5.80 9.40 -20.77
CA LEU A 31 -6.12 8.32 -19.84
C LEU A 31 -7.41 7.60 -20.24
N LEU A 32 -8.48 8.36 -20.45
CA LEU A 32 -9.80 7.83 -20.80
C LEU A 32 -9.79 7.11 -22.16
N ALA A 33 -9.01 7.62 -23.12
CA ALA A 33 -8.83 7.01 -24.42
C ALA A 33 -8.06 5.68 -24.34
N CYS A 34 -7.03 5.59 -23.49
CA CYS A 34 -6.31 4.36 -23.22
C CYS A 34 -7.20 3.34 -22.49
N MET A 35 -7.96 3.77 -21.48
CA MET A 35 -8.93 2.92 -20.78
C MET A 35 -10.02 2.40 -21.73
N GLY A 36 -10.41 3.16 -22.75
CA GLY A 36 -11.33 2.70 -23.78
C GLY A 36 -10.78 1.57 -24.67
N ARG A 37 -9.45 1.45 -24.79
CA ARG A 37 -8.76 0.60 -25.79
C ARG A 37 -7.99 -0.58 -25.19
N ILE A 38 -7.50 -0.46 -23.97
CA ILE A 38 -6.61 -1.46 -23.35
C ILE A 38 -7.44 -2.31 -22.37
N GLU A 39 -7.65 -3.58 -22.69
CA GLU A 39 -8.65 -4.43 -22.02
C GLU A 39 -8.28 -4.77 -20.58
N GLU A 40 -7.04 -5.14 -20.33
CA GLU A 40 -6.55 -5.53 -19.02
C GLU A 40 -6.42 -4.32 -18.10
N PHE A 41 -5.91 -3.21 -18.62
CA PHE A 41 -5.82 -1.95 -17.89
C PHE A 41 -7.19 -1.44 -17.42
N ARG A 42 -8.19 -1.40 -18.31
CA ARG A 42 -9.55 -0.96 -17.91
C ARG A 42 -10.19 -1.93 -16.92
N ARG A 43 -10.00 -3.24 -17.10
CA ARG A 43 -10.56 -4.27 -16.22
C ARG A 43 -10.01 -4.09 -14.81
N ASP A 44 -8.70 -3.95 -14.68
CA ASP A 44 -8.04 -3.90 -13.39
C ASP A 44 -8.28 -2.56 -12.69
N LEU A 45 -8.31 -1.45 -13.44
CA LEU A 45 -8.64 -0.13 -12.89
C LEU A 45 -10.08 -0.07 -12.38
N LEU A 46 -11.06 -0.55 -13.16
CA LEU A 46 -12.48 -0.54 -12.77
C LEU A 46 -12.81 -1.56 -11.68
N ALA A 47 -12.05 -2.65 -11.57
CA ALA A 47 -12.19 -3.60 -10.46
C ALA A 47 -11.93 -2.92 -9.10
N THR A 48 -11.07 -1.89 -9.06
CA THR A 48 -10.79 -1.13 -7.82
C THR A 48 -12.00 -0.38 -7.28
N VAL A 49 -13.00 -0.07 -8.12
CA VAL A 49 -14.26 0.57 -7.73
C VAL A 49 -15.44 -0.41 -7.75
N GLY A 50 -15.13 -1.71 -7.73
CA GLY A 50 -16.12 -2.79 -7.66
C GLY A 50 -16.83 -3.11 -8.98
N VAL A 51 -16.37 -2.56 -10.10
CA VAL A 51 -16.98 -2.78 -11.42
C VAL A 51 -16.25 -3.89 -12.16
N ARG A 52 -16.98 -4.96 -12.49
CA ARG A 52 -16.44 -6.10 -13.23
C ARG A 52 -16.61 -5.89 -14.73
N VAL A 53 -15.50 -5.97 -15.47
CA VAL A 53 -15.50 -5.86 -16.93
C VAL A 53 -15.32 -7.26 -17.53
N GLY A 54 -16.37 -7.77 -18.18
CA GLY A 54 -16.31 -9.04 -18.92
C GLY A 54 -16.08 -8.83 -20.42
N LYS A 55 -15.76 -9.90 -21.16
CA LYS A 55 -15.48 -9.88 -22.62
C LYS A 55 -16.57 -9.24 -23.49
N ARG A 56 -17.83 -9.23 -23.04
CA ARG A 56 -18.97 -8.63 -23.76
C ARG A 56 -19.26 -7.17 -23.35
N THR A 57 -18.42 -6.59 -22.52
CA THR A 57 -18.61 -5.23 -22.00
C THR A 57 -17.98 -4.25 -22.97
N THR A 58 -18.77 -3.30 -23.47
CA THR A 58 -18.25 -2.17 -24.24
C THR A 58 -18.04 -1.00 -23.29
N ILE A 59 -16.98 -0.24 -23.53
CA ILE A 59 -16.66 0.98 -22.79
C ILE A 59 -16.57 2.15 -23.77
N GLU A 60 -17.27 3.23 -23.45
CA GLU A 60 -17.21 4.49 -24.17
C GLU A 60 -16.81 5.57 -23.18
N CYS A 61 -15.77 6.33 -23.51
CA CYS A 61 -15.31 7.45 -22.70
C CYS A 61 -15.48 8.75 -23.46
N TYR A 62 -15.96 9.78 -22.77
CA TYR A 62 -16.19 11.10 -23.33
C TYR A 62 -15.50 12.18 -22.49
N THR A 63 -15.16 13.29 -23.12
CA THR A 63 -14.68 14.53 -22.51
C THR A 63 -15.60 15.69 -22.92
N GLU A 64 -15.43 16.86 -22.31
CA GLU A 64 -16.25 18.06 -22.60
C GLU A 64 -17.76 17.81 -22.42
N VAL A 65 -18.11 17.15 -21.32
CA VAL A 65 -19.45 16.61 -21.09
C VAL A 65 -20.40 17.73 -20.66
N VAL A 66 -21.52 17.89 -21.37
CA VAL A 66 -22.63 18.76 -20.97
C VAL A 66 -23.92 17.96 -21.06
N PHE A 67 -24.64 17.87 -19.94
CA PHE A 67 -25.90 17.13 -19.91
C PHE A 67 -27.07 17.96 -20.48
N ALA A 68 -28.06 17.26 -21.04
CA ALA A 68 -29.29 17.91 -21.52
C ALA A 68 -30.09 18.52 -20.35
N GLY A 69 -30.47 19.79 -20.45
CA GLY A 69 -31.17 20.52 -19.38
C GLY A 69 -30.27 21.21 -18.36
N GLN A 70 -28.95 21.05 -18.48
CA GLN A 70 -27.98 21.81 -17.68
C GLN A 70 -27.88 23.25 -18.19
N ASP A 71 -27.80 24.22 -17.26
CA ASP A 71 -27.62 25.63 -17.59
C ASP A 71 -26.32 25.81 -18.41
N PRO A 72 -26.39 26.37 -19.64
CA PRO A 72 -25.21 26.59 -20.47
C PRO A 72 -24.10 27.40 -19.78
N ASP A 73 -24.48 28.29 -18.86
CA ASP A 73 -23.58 29.19 -18.13
C ASP A 73 -22.98 28.53 -16.86
N MET A 74 -23.38 27.29 -16.54
CA MET A 74 -22.75 26.52 -15.48
C MET A 74 -21.32 26.17 -15.88
N LYS A 75 -20.36 26.85 -15.24
CA LYS A 75 -18.91 26.67 -15.47
C LYS A 75 -18.38 25.32 -15.01
N ASP A 76 -19.10 24.64 -14.12
CA ASP A 76 -18.68 23.36 -13.54
C ASP A 76 -19.09 22.21 -14.47
N ARG A 77 -18.23 21.92 -15.45
CA ARG A 77 -18.38 20.82 -16.40
C ARG A 77 -17.47 19.66 -16.00
N PRO A 78 -17.98 18.42 -15.85
CA PRO A 78 -17.13 17.27 -15.59
C PRO A 78 -16.07 17.10 -16.70
N ASP A 79 -14.85 16.78 -16.29
CA ASP A 79 -13.73 16.56 -17.21
C ASP A 79 -13.96 15.34 -18.11
N GLY A 80 -14.74 14.35 -17.64
CA GLY A 80 -15.10 13.21 -18.45
C GLY A 80 -16.33 12.43 -17.99
N LEU A 81 -16.73 11.50 -18.84
CA LEU A 81 -17.80 10.53 -18.60
C LEU A 81 -17.33 9.16 -19.08
N ILE A 82 -17.49 8.15 -18.23
CA ILE A 82 -17.26 6.75 -18.55
C ILE A 82 -18.63 6.07 -18.66
N VAL A 83 -18.86 5.33 -19.74
CA VAL A 83 -20.08 4.55 -19.97
C VAL A 83 -19.70 3.11 -20.26
N LEU A 84 -20.09 2.19 -19.38
CA LEU A 84 -19.94 0.75 -19.58
C LEU A 84 -21.29 0.13 -19.91
N SER A 85 -21.34 -0.65 -20.99
CA SER A 85 -22.54 -1.40 -21.38
C SER A 85 -22.24 -2.90 -21.41
N THR A 86 -23.00 -3.67 -20.63
CA THR A 86 -22.93 -5.14 -20.61
C THR A 86 -24.33 -5.70 -20.85
N GLY A 87 -24.62 -6.06 -22.11
CA GLY A 87 -25.98 -6.43 -22.52
C GLY A 87 -26.95 -5.26 -22.32
N SER A 88 -27.96 -5.42 -21.47
CA SER A 88 -28.93 -4.37 -21.14
C SER A 88 -28.53 -3.49 -19.95
N LYS A 89 -27.48 -3.87 -19.20
CA LYS A 89 -27.01 -3.10 -18.05
C LYS A 89 -26.05 -2.01 -18.51
N ILE A 90 -26.29 -0.77 -18.07
CA ILE A 90 -25.40 0.36 -18.32
C ILE A 90 -24.96 0.92 -16.97
N TRP A 91 -23.65 1.08 -16.80
CA TRP A 91 -23.04 1.74 -15.65
C TRP A 91 -22.30 3.00 -16.13
N ARG A 92 -22.42 4.09 -15.39
CA ARG A 92 -21.87 5.40 -15.77
C ARG A 92 -21.12 6.04 -14.60
N ALA A 93 -20.02 6.72 -14.92
CA ALA A 93 -19.27 7.52 -13.95
C ALA A 93 -18.89 8.88 -14.51
N LEU A 94 -19.14 9.95 -13.75
CA LEU A 94 -18.53 11.26 -14.01
C LEU A 94 -17.07 11.24 -13.56
N VAL A 95 -16.21 11.93 -14.28
CA VAL A 95 -14.78 12.07 -13.97
C VAL A 95 -14.45 13.53 -13.71
N GLU A 96 -13.77 13.79 -12.60
CA GLU A 96 -13.13 15.08 -12.28
C GLU A 96 -11.66 14.82 -12.01
N ALA A 97 -10.77 15.57 -12.65
CA ALA A 97 -9.35 15.33 -12.64
C ALA A 97 -8.57 16.61 -12.32
N LYS A 98 -7.55 16.47 -11.47
CA LYS A 98 -6.62 17.54 -11.11
C LYS A 98 -5.19 17.08 -11.31
N VAL A 99 -4.35 17.90 -11.92
CA VAL A 99 -2.92 17.60 -12.13
C VAL A 99 -2.04 18.70 -11.55
N GLY A 100 -0.75 18.41 -11.38
CA GLY A 100 0.20 19.37 -10.83
C GLY A 100 -0.16 19.76 -9.39
N THR A 101 -0.32 21.05 -9.14
CA THR A 101 -0.63 21.61 -7.81
C THR A 101 -2.12 21.88 -7.59
N SER A 102 -2.96 21.68 -8.60
CA SER A 102 -4.41 21.85 -8.50
C SER A 102 -5.01 20.90 -7.46
N GLN A 103 -5.95 21.40 -6.67
CA GLN A 103 -6.61 20.63 -5.61
C GLN A 103 -8.06 20.28 -6.00
N LEU A 104 -8.56 19.19 -5.43
CA LEU A 104 -9.96 18.83 -5.52
C LEU A 104 -10.81 19.81 -4.69
N ASP A 105 -11.97 20.18 -5.21
CA ASP A 105 -12.93 21.04 -4.49
C ASP A 105 -14.18 20.24 -4.08
N ALA A 106 -14.50 20.24 -2.78
CA ALA A 106 -15.64 19.51 -2.26
C ALA A 106 -16.98 20.05 -2.80
N GLY A 107 -17.09 21.37 -2.99
CA GLY A 107 -18.30 21.99 -3.53
C GLY A 107 -18.58 21.56 -4.97
N GLN A 108 -17.54 21.50 -5.81
CA GLN A 108 -17.58 21.01 -7.18
C GLN A 108 -18.01 19.53 -7.23
N ILE A 109 -17.45 18.68 -6.36
CA ILE A 109 -17.82 17.25 -6.29
C ILE A 109 -19.29 17.08 -5.88
N GLU A 110 -19.80 17.88 -4.94
CA GLU A 110 -21.23 17.82 -4.55
C GLU A 110 -22.16 18.25 -5.70
N LYS A 111 -21.76 19.24 -6.50
CA LYS A 111 -22.50 19.62 -7.72
C LYS A 111 -22.53 18.46 -8.72
N TYR A 112 -21.42 17.75 -8.91
CA TYR A 112 -21.39 16.57 -9.78
C TYR A 112 -22.21 15.40 -9.24
N ARG A 113 -22.27 15.20 -7.92
CA ARG A 113 -23.19 14.24 -7.31
C ARG A 113 -24.65 14.59 -7.60
N GLN A 114 -24.99 15.89 -7.65
CA GLN A 114 -26.34 16.33 -8.02
C GLN A 114 -26.62 16.04 -9.51
N ILE A 115 -25.71 16.41 -10.41
CA ILE A 115 -25.80 16.08 -11.84
C ILE A 115 -25.93 14.56 -12.04
N ALA A 116 -25.14 13.77 -11.32
CA ALA A 116 -25.18 12.32 -11.39
C ALA A 116 -26.55 11.76 -10.97
N ARG A 117 -27.14 12.31 -9.89
CA ARG A 117 -28.49 11.94 -9.46
C ARG A 117 -29.53 12.27 -10.53
N ASP A 118 -29.49 13.47 -11.10
CA ASP A 118 -30.49 13.96 -12.05
C ASP A 118 -30.44 13.19 -13.38
N HIS A 119 -29.25 12.75 -13.79
CA HIS A 119 -29.02 12.02 -15.04
C HIS A 119 -28.83 10.51 -14.87
N LYS A 120 -29.11 9.94 -13.69
CA LYS A 120 -28.97 8.51 -13.38
C LYS A 120 -27.57 7.97 -13.70
N VAL A 121 -26.55 8.73 -13.34
CA VAL A 121 -25.14 8.31 -13.34
C VAL A 121 -24.84 7.64 -12.01
N ASP A 122 -24.14 6.50 -12.05
CA ASP A 122 -24.00 5.61 -10.90
C ASP A 122 -22.99 6.14 -9.87
N CYS A 123 -21.96 6.86 -10.29
CA CYS A 123 -20.95 7.41 -9.38
C CYS A 123 -20.20 8.62 -9.94
N VAL A 124 -19.37 9.22 -9.09
CA VAL A 124 -18.34 10.19 -9.48
C VAL A 124 -16.97 9.58 -9.15
N ILE A 125 -16.01 9.71 -10.06
CA ILE A 125 -14.62 9.31 -9.89
C ILE A 125 -13.77 10.57 -9.93
N THR A 126 -12.99 10.77 -8.88
CA THR A 126 -12.01 11.86 -8.81
C THR A 126 -10.62 11.32 -9.07
N ILE A 127 -9.79 12.09 -9.76
CA ILE A 127 -8.39 11.75 -10.03
C ILE A 127 -7.50 12.92 -9.63
N SER A 128 -6.52 12.72 -8.74
CA SER A 128 -5.56 13.78 -8.39
C SER A 128 -4.21 13.23 -7.94
N ASN A 129 -3.28 14.10 -7.56
CA ASN A 129 -2.02 13.70 -6.93
C ASN A 129 -2.19 13.40 -5.42
N GLN A 130 -3.38 13.58 -4.85
CA GLN A 130 -3.66 13.13 -3.49
C GLN A 130 -3.82 11.62 -3.46
N PHE A 131 -3.49 11.01 -2.33
CA PHE A 131 -3.64 9.57 -2.16
C PHE A 131 -4.84 9.24 -1.28
N ALA A 132 -5.48 8.12 -1.61
CA ALA A 132 -6.46 7.49 -0.76
C ALA A 132 -5.99 6.08 -0.40
N THR A 133 -6.16 5.70 0.87
CA THR A 133 -5.91 4.33 1.33
C THR A 133 -6.69 3.31 0.50
N ARG A 134 -7.94 3.64 0.17
CA ARG A 134 -8.84 2.85 -0.67
C ARG A 134 -9.61 3.79 -1.59
N PRO A 135 -10.01 3.35 -2.80
CA PRO A 135 -10.77 4.21 -3.70
C PRO A 135 -12.07 4.74 -3.09
N GLU A 136 -12.70 3.99 -2.19
CA GLU A 136 -13.94 4.43 -1.52
C GLU A 136 -13.70 5.49 -0.44
N HIS A 137 -12.46 5.64 0.03
CA HIS A 137 -12.09 6.53 1.13
C HIS A 137 -11.50 7.83 0.60
N HIS A 138 -12.37 8.69 0.06
CA HIS A 138 -11.98 9.96 -0.55
C HIS A 138 -11.01 10.79 0.34
N PRO A 139 -9.99 11.46 -0.22
CA PRO A 139 -9.01 12.24 0.54
C PRO A 139 -9.66 13.40 1.31
N LEU A 140 -10.61 14.11 0.69
CA LEU A 140 -11.37 15.20 1.34
C LEU A 140 -12.40 14.66 2.33
N GLU A 141 -12.39 15.18 3.55
CA GLU A 141 -13.26 14.72 4.64
C GLU A 141 -14.73 15.12 4.41
N GLU A 142 -14.97 16.30 3.84
CA GLU A 142 -16.28 16.84 3.51
C GLU A 142 -17.04 15.91 2.55
N VAL A 143 -16.32 15.37 1.56
CA VAL A 143 -16.87 14.42 0.58
C VAL A 143 -17.24 13.09 1.24
N ARG A 144 -16.44 12.64 2.22
CA ARG A 144 -16.73 11.42 3.01
C ARG A 144 -17.93 11.60 3.94
N LYS A 145 -18.09 12.79 4.52
CA LYS A 145 -19.18 13.12 5.46
C LYS A 145 -20.50 13.51 4.75
N SER A 146 -20.48 13.67 3.43
CA SER A 146 -21.69 14.00 2.66
C SER A 146 -22.79 12.95 2.84
N ARG A 147 -24.04 13.42 2.81
CA ARG A 147 -25.25 12.58 2.87
C ARG A 147 -25.73 12.10 1.50
N SER A 148 -25.02 12.45 0.43
CA SER A 148 -25.38 12.02 -0.92
C SER A 148 -25.32 10.50 -1.03
N ARG A 149 -26.29 9.92 -1.75
CA ARG A 149 -26.32 8.48 -2.05
C ARG A 149 -25.45 8.11 -3.26
N ILE A 150 -25.00 9.10 -4.03
CA ILE A 150 -24.10 8.88 -5.16
C ILE A 150 -22.68 8.64 -4.60
N PRO A 151 -22.12 7.42 -4.76
CA PRO A 151 -20.79 7.12 -4.30
C PRO A 151 -19.76 7.98 -5.05
N VAL A 152 -18.71 8.38 -4.34
CA VAL A 152 -17.54 9.03 -4.91
C VAL A 152 -16.35 8.11 -4.68
N PHE A 153 -15.63 7.80 -5.75
CA PHE A 153 -14.37 7.09 -5.69
C PHE A 153 -13.21 8.03 -5.99
N HIS A 154 -12.02 7.66 -5.54
CA HIS A 154 -10.80 8.41 -5.77
C HIS A 154 -9.69 7.51 -6.29
N TRP A 155 -9.05 7.94 -7.37
CA TRP A 155 -7.80 7.37 -7.88
C TRP A 155 -6.69 8.41 -7.77
N SER A 156 -5.53 8.01 -7.25
CA SER A 156 -4.35 8.87 -7.40
C SER A 156 -3.74 8.63 -8.78
N TRP A 157 -3.19 9.67 -9.43
CA TRP A 157 -2.47 9.49 -10.69
C TRP A 157 -1.33 8.48 -10.57
N MET A 158 -0.64 8.48 -9.43
CA MET A 158 0.40 7.51 -9.13
C MET A 158 -0.15 6.08 -9.05
N SER A 159 -1.36 5.85 -8.52
CA SER A 159 -1.97 4.52 -8.52
C SER A 159 -2.28 4.01 -9.93
N ILE A 160 -2.72 4.90 -10.81
CA ILE A 160 -2.97 4.60 -12.23
C ILE A 160 -1.66 4.27 -12.94
N LEU A 161 -0.62 5.09 -12.72
CA LEU A 161 0.72 4.87 -13.26
C LEU A 161 1.31 3.54 -12.79
N THR A 162 1.23 3.24 -11.49
CA THR A 162 1.71 1.97 -10.94
C THR A 162 0.96 0.77 -11.51
N LEU A 163 -0.36 0.87 -11.71
CA LEU A 163 -1.12 -0.21 -12.35
C LEU A 163 -0.64 -0.43 -13.79
N ALA A 164 -0.43 0.64 -14.56
CA ALA A 164 0.09 0.54 -15.92
C ALA A 164 1.50 -0.09 -15.94
N ASP A 165 2.38 0.34 -15.03
CA ASP A 165 3.75 -0.17 -14.92
C ASP A 165 3.79 -1.66 -14.55
N LEU A 166 2.97 -2.10 -13.59
CA LEU A 166 2.84 -3.51 -13.23
C LEU A 166 2.39 -4.35 -14.43
N LEU A 167 1.35 -3.92 -15.15
CA LEU A 167 0.86 -4.64 -16.32
C LEU A 167 1.91 -4.75 -17.44
N ILE A 168 2.76 -3.73 -17.61
CA ILE A 168 3.86 -3.77 -18.58
C ILE A 168 4.93 -4.76 -18.13
N ASN A 169 5.39 -4.68 -16.88
CA ASN A 169 6.54 -5.46 -16.42
C ASN A 169 6.19 -6.94 -16.15
N THR A 170 4.91 -7.29 -15.97
CA THR A 170 4.46 -8.68 -15.80
C THR A 170 3.87 -9.30 -17.06
N ASP A 171 4.06 -8.70 -18.25
CA ASP A 171 3.43 -9.12 -19.51
C ASP A 171 1.90 -9.30 -19.38
N GLY A 172 1.26 -8.42 -18.62
CA GLY A 172 -0.15 -8.51 -18.23
C GLY A 172 -1.15 -8.12 -19.32
N VAL A 173 -0.69 -7.64 -20.47
CA VAL A 173 -1.50 -7.26 -21.62
C VAL A 173 -1.25 -8.23 -22.77
N ALA A 174 -2.28 -8.97 -23.19
CA ALA A 174 -2.12 -10.03 -24.18
C ALA A 174 -1.87 -9.51 -25.60
N ASP A 175 -2.46 -8.36 -25.95
CA ASP A 175 -2.34 -7.76 -27.28
C ASP A 175 -1.12 -6.82 -27.36
N ALA A 176 -0.26 -7.04 -28.35
CA ALA A 176 1.00 -6.32 -28.49
C ALA A 176 0.81 -4.81 -28.78
N ASP A 177 -0.23 -4.45 -29.55
CA ASP A 177 -0.51 -3.05 -29.85
C ASP A 177 -1.06 -2.32 -28.62
N GLN A 178 -1.93 -2.97 -27.84
CA GLN A 178 -2.40 -2.46 -26.56
C GLN A 178 -1.28 -2.31 -25.54
N ALA A 179 -0.34 -3.26 -25.49
CA ALA A 179 0.84 -3.18 -24.63
C ALA A 179 1.69 -1.96 -25.00
N ARG A 180 1.93 -1.73 -26.31
CA ARG A 180 2.66 -0.56 -26.80
C ARG A 180 1.94 0.75 -26.47
N LEU A 181 0.61 0.79 -26.55
CA LEU A 181 -0.18 1.95 -26.12
C LEU A 181 -0.08 2.19 -24.62
N LEU A 182 -0.01 1.13 -23.80
CA LEU A 182 0.16 1.25 -22.35
C LEU A 182 1.55 1.80 -21.99
N GLU A 183 2.60 1.38 -22.70
CA GLU A 183 3.95 1.92 -22.56
C GLU A 183 4.01 3.42 -22.89
N GLU A 184 3.32 3.85 -23.95
CA GLU A 184 3.23 5.27 -24.30
C GLU A 184 2.43 6.07 -23.26
N LEU A 185 1.38 5.48 -22.67
CA LEU A 185 0.67 6.08 -21.54
C LEU A 185 1.62 6.23 -20.34
N ARG A 186 2.36 5.19 -19.96
CA ARG A 186 3.36 5.25 -18.89
C ARG A 186 4.36 6.38 -19.15
N ARG A 187 4.97 6.41 -20.35
CA ARG A 187 5.93 7.45 -20.76
C ARG A 187 5.34 8.86 -20.66
N PHE A 188 4.08 9.03 -21.07
CA PHE A 188 3.38 10.30 -20.97
C PHE A 188 3.16 10.71 -19.50
N LEU A 189 2.64 9.81 -18.66
CA LEU A 189 2.36 10.09 -17.26
C LEU A 189 3.63 10.35 -16.43
N THR A 190 4.77 9.74 -16.78
CA THR A 190 6.05 9.99 -16.10
C THR A 190 6.74 11.28 -16.56
N HIS A 191 6.27 11.92 -17.63
CA HIS A 191 6.85 13.17 -18.11
C HIS A 191 6.32 14.36 -17.28
N GLU A 192 7.18 15.31 -16.93
CA GLU A 192 6.83 16.46 -16.07
C GLU A 192 5.62 17.25 -16.59
N SER A 193 5.44 17.31 -17.91
CA SER A 193 4.32 18.01 -18.54
C SER A 193 2.94 17.44 -18.18
N ALA A 194 2.83 16.17 -17.79
CA ALA A 194 1.58 15.55 -17.36
C ALA A 194 1.16 16.03 -15.95
N GLY A 195 2.12 16.50 -15.14
CA GLY A 195 1.87 16.98 -13.78
C GLY A 195 1.53 15.89 -12.77
N VAL A 196 1.78 14.62 -13.09
CA VAL A 196 1.65 13.49 -12.15
C VAL A 196 2.83 13.51 -11.18
N LYS A 197 2.56 13.49 -9.88
CA LYS A 197 3.58 13.53 -8.84
C LYS A 197 3.22 12.63 -7.67
N GLY A 198 4.25 12.10 -7.01
CA GLY A 198 4.16 11.46 -5.71
C GLY A 198 3.92 12.46 -4.59
N PHE A 199 3.80 11.96 -3.36
CA PHE A 199 3.77 12.75 -2.16
C PHE A 199 5.20 13.20 -1.84
N ASP A 200 5.45 14.50 -1.73
CA ASP A 200 6.83 15.02 -1.64
C ASP A 200 7.10 15.88 -0.38
N ARG A 201 6.08 16.08 0.45
CA ARG A 201 6.23 16.87 1.69
C ARG A 201 5.19 16.59 2.75
N MET A 202 5.66 16.54 3.99
CA MET A 202 4.80 16.71 5.15
C MET A 202 4.24 18.13 5.26
N PRO A 203 3.13 18.33 5.98
CA PRO A 203 2.52 19.65 6.12
C PRO A 203 3.29 20.47 7.18
N PRO A 204 3.07 21.80 7.26
CA PRO A 204 3.78 22.68 8.21
C PRO A 204 3.74 22.22 9.67
N GLU A 205 2.63 21.61 10.06
CA GLU A 205 2.34 21.09 11.40
C GLU A 205 3.32 19.97 11.80
N TRP A 206 3.98 19.31 10.85
CA TRP A 206 5.03 18.33 11.15
C TRP A 206 6.19 18.94 11.94
N SER A 207 6.63 20.14 11.55
CA SER A 207 7.72 20.83 12.25
C SER A 207 7.27 21.29 13.65
N GLU A 208 6.04 21.76 13.78
CA GLU A 208 5.48 22.20 15.08
C GLU A 208 5.27 21.03 16.04
N LEU A 209 4.76 19.90 15.55
CA LEU A 209 4.58 18.68 16.35
C LEU A 209 5.92 18.15 16.85
N ASN A 210 6.95 18.16 16.00
CA ASN A 210 8.31 17.78 16.39
C ASN A 210 8.88 18.70 17.48
N LYS A 211 8.67 20.02 17.37
CA LYS A 211 9.09 20.99 18.39
C LYS A 211 8.39 20.73 19.72
N LEU A 212 7.07 20.51 19.68
CA LEU A 212 6.26 20.21 20.87
C LEU A 212 6.78 18.98 21.61
N VAL A 213 6.97 17.86 20.90
CA VAL A 213 7.47 16.60 21.48
C VAL A 213 8.90 16.77 22.01
N SER A 214 9.77 17.45 21.26
CA SER A 214 11.16 17.69 21.69
C SER A 214 11.25 18.54 22.97
N ALA A 215 10.27 19.42 23.21
CA ALA A 215 10.18 20.23 24.41
C ALA A 215 9.57 19.48 25.62
N GLY A 216 9.22 18.19 25.48
CA GLY A 216 8.52 17.41 26.50
C GLY A 216 7.03 17.73 26.61
N GLY A 217 6.48 18.41 25.60
CA GLY A 217 5.05 18.73 25.52
C GLY A 217 4.20 17.48 25.26
N ARG A 218 2.90 17.59 25.57
CA ARG A 218 1.91 16.53 25.31
C ARG A 218 1.05 16.92 24.12
N ILE A 219 0.81 15.98 23.21
CA ILE A 219 -0.08 16.20 22.08
C ILE A 219 -1.54 16.26 22.58
N PRO A 220 -2.30 17.32 22.31
CA PRO A 220 -3.70 17.41 22.72
C PRO A 220 -4.56 16.31 22.08
N ALA A 221 -5.56 15.81 22.82
CA ALA A 221 -6.47 14.76 22.34
C ALA A 221 -7.33 15.15 21.12
N LYS A 222 -7.42 16.45 20.82
CA LYS A 222 -8.12 17.01 19.65
C LYS A 222 -7.20 17.95 18.85
N SER A 223 -5.92 17.60 18.75
CA SER A 223 -4.93 18.40 18.04
C SER A 223 -5.20 18.39 16.53
N GLU A 224 -5.47 19.56 15.96
CA GLU A 224 -5.59 19.74 14.50
C GLU A 224 -4.24 19.46 13.81
N ASP A 225 -3.14 19.91 14.42
CA ASP A 225 -1.77 19.63 13.96
C ASP A 225 -1.50 18.12 13.81
N ALA A 226 -1.85 17.33 14.82
CA ALA A 226 -1.68 15.89 14.79
C ALA A 226 -2.56 15.23 13.72
N LEU A 227 -3.78 15.74 13.51
CA LEU A 227 -4.69 15.24 12.46
C LEU A 227 -4.15 15.54 11.06
N ALA A 228 -3.60 16.73 10.83
CA ALA A 228 -2.96 17.10 9.57
C ALA A 228 -1.75 16.20 9.27
N VAL A 229 -0.88 15.98 10.27
CA VAL A 229 0.28 15.08 10.17
C VAL A 229 -0.16 13.63 9.89
N LEU A 230 -1.21 13.13 10.55
CA LEU A 230 -1.73 11.79 10.29
C LEU A 230 -2.31 11.65 8.88
N GLY A 231 -3.00 12.67 8.38
CA GLY A 231 -3.50 12.71 7.00
C GLY A 231 -2.37 12.62 5.98
N ALA A 232 -1.30 13.38 6.20
CA ALA A 232 -0.09 13.33 5.38
C ALA A 232 0.64 11.98 5.49
N TRP A 233 0.77 11.43 6.70
CA TRP A 233 1.33 10.09 6.91
C TRP A 233 0.57 9.03 6.12
N HIS A 234 -0.77 9.07 6.11
CA HIS A 234 -1.55 8.13 5.31
C HIS A 234 -1.31 8.29 3.80
N GLN A 235 -1.10 9.51 3.31
CA GLN A 235 -0.73 9.73 1.91
C GLN A 235 0.65 9.13 1.60
N GLU A 236 1.64 9.42 2.45
CA GLU A 236 3.00 8.90 2.31
C GLU A 236 3.05 7.38 2.35
N THR A 237 2.37 6.74 3.31
CA THR A 237 2.36 5.27 3.41
C THR A 237 1.71 4.60 2.20
N LYS A 238 0.75 5.29 1.55
CA LYS A 238 0.16 4.82 0.31
C LYS A 238 1.15 4.96 -0.85
N ASP A 239 1.87 6.08 -0.94
CA ASP A 239 2.88 6.26 -1.98
C ASP A 239 4.06 5.28 -1.84
N LEU A 240 4.57 5.08 -0.63
CA LEU A 240 5.58 4.05 -0.34
C LEU A 240 5.17 2.65 -0.82
N SER A 241 3.89 2.28 -0.65
CA SER A 241 3.37 1.02 -1.19
C SER A 241 3.43 0.97 -2.72
N LEU A 242 3.19 2.09 -3.41
CA LEU A 242 3.24 2.20 -4.86
C LEU A 242 4.67 2.27 -5.41
N ILE A 243 5.60 2.86 -4.66
CA ILE A 243 7.05 2.83 -4.94
C ILE A 243 7.55 1.39 -4.85
N LEU A 244 7.31 0.71 -3.74
CA LEU A 244 7.71 -0.69 -3.57
C LEU A 244 7.04 -1.61 -4.59
N SER A 245 5.79 -1.32 -4.97
CA SER A 245 5.11 -2.11 -6.01
C SER A 245 5.85 -2.05 -7.35
N ARG A 246 6.30 -0.87 -7.75
CA ARG A 246 7.07 -0.68 -8.99
C ARG A 246 8.47 -1.28 -8.89
N GLN A 247 9.14 -1.13 -7.76
CA GLN A 247 10.49 -1.67 -7.54
C GLN A 247 10.52 -3.21 -7.47
N THR A 248 9.44 -3.83 -6.98
CA THR A 248 9.33 -5.29 -6.84
C THR A 248 8.54 -5.96 -7.96
N GLU A 249 7.92 -5.17 -8.83
CA GLU A 249 7.00 -5.64 -9.88
C GLU A 249 5.83 -6.50 -9.33
N THR A 250 5.41 -6.22 -8.09
CA THR A 250 4.30 -6.92 -7.44
C THR A 250 3.37 -5.93 -6.72
N PRO A 251 2.08 -6.25 -6.52
CA PRO A 251 1.16 -5.34 -5.84
C PRO A 251 1.40 -5.33 -4.32
N VAL A 252 2.19 -4.36 -3.85
CA VAL A 252 2.41 -4.09 -2.42
C VAL A 252 1.25 -3.25 -1.88
N SER A 253 0.79 -3.55 -0.66
CA SER A 253 -0.37 -2.87 -0.06
C SER A 253 -0.23 -2.62 1.43
N GLU A 254 -0.97 -1.64 1.95
CA GLU A 254 -1.03 -1.39 3.39
C GLU A 254 -1.76 -2.52 4.14
N ARG A 255 -1.10 -3.10 5.13
CA ARG A 255 -1.67 -4.09 6.04
C ARG A 255 -2.49 -3.40 7.14
N LEU A 256 -3.77 -3.19 6.86
CA LEU A 256 -4.68 -2.57 7.82
C LEU A 256 -5.54 -3.60 8.56
N PRO A 257 -5.77 -3.44 9.88
CA PRO A 257 -6.80 -4.15 10.62
C PRO A 257 -8.18 -4.02 9.95
N ARG A 258 -9.02 -5.06 10.03
CA ARG A 258 -10.36 -5.06 9.42
C ARG A 258 -11.19 -3.82 9.79
N ARG A 259 -11.13 -3.41 11.07
CA ARG A 259 -11.81 -2.21 11.59
C ARG A 259 -11.39 -0.94 10.85
N HIS A 260 -10.10 -0.74 10.59
CA HIS A 260 -9.57 0.43 9.88
C HIS A 260 -9.89 0.40 8.39
N ARG A 261 -10.07 -0.80 7.81
CA ARG A 261 -10.48 -0.95 6.40
C ARG A 261 -11.92 -0.52 6.16
N SER A 262 -12.82 -0.76 7.11
CA SER A 262 -14.24 -0.41 6.99
C SER A 262 -14.58 0.98 7.53
N ASP A 263 -13.76 1.51 8.45
CA ASP A 263 -14.01 2.76 9.14
C ASP A 263 -12.75 3.66 9.15
N PRO A 264 -12.65 4.63 8.22
CA PRO A 264 -11.57 5.61 8.19
C PRO A 264 -11.45 6.43 9.47
N THR A 265 -12.56 6.73 10.13
CA THR A 265 -12.59 7.52 11.36
C THR A 265 -11.97 6.74 12.52
N ALA A 266 -12.21 5.43 12.60
CA ALA A 266 -11.53 4.57 13.56
C ALA A 266 -10.01 4.54 13.32
N ARG A 267 -9.56 4.48 12.06
CA ARG A 267 -8.12 4.53 11.72
C ARG A 267 -7.48 5.83 12.22
N ILE A 268 -8.10 6.98 11.96
CA ILE A 268 -7.60 8.29 12.41
C ILE A 268 -7.57 8.36 13.94
N LYS A 269 -8.62 7.91 14.62
CA LYS A 269 -8.71 7.93 16.09
C LYS A 269 -7.63 7.07 16.75
N ASP A 270 -7.45 5.84 16.27
CA ASP A 270 -6.46 4.91 16.82
C ASP A 270 -5.04 5.43 16.52
N GLY A 271 -4.79 5.97 15.31
CA GLY A 271 -3.51 6.61 14.95
C GLY A 271 -3.19 7.86 15.77
N LEU A 272 -4.19 8.69 16.09
CA LEU A 272 -4.03 9.84 17.00
C LEU A 272 -3.68 9.39 18.42
N THR A 273 -4.24 8.26 18.86
CA THR A 273 -3.92 7.68 20.16
C THR A 273 -2.46 7.19 20.19
N GLU A 274 -2.02 6.46 19.17
CA GLU A 274 -0.63 6.01 19.02
C GLU A 274 0.35 7.20 19.00
N LEU A 275 0.06 8.21 18.18
CA LEU A 275 0.89 9.40 18.06
C LEU A 275 0.97 10.17 19.40
N ARG A 276 -0.13 10.28 20.13
CA ARG A 276 -0.18 10.98 21.42
C ARG A 276 0.55 10.21 22.53
N ASP A 277 0.33 8.91 22.61
CA ASP A 277 0.77 8.12 23.76
C ASP A 277 2.22 7.61 23.57
N HIS A 278 2.65 7.44 22.31
CA HIS A 278 3.97 6.89 21.97
C HIS A 278 4.84 7.81 21.09
N HIS A 279 4.33 8.95 20.63
CA HIS A 279 5.05 9.89 19.73
C HIS A 279 5.57 9.21 18.46
N ARG A 280 4.77 8.31 17.89
CA ARG A 280 5.12 7.49 16.73
C ARG A 280 4.06 7.57 15.65
N LEU A 281 4.54 7.53 14.40
CA LEU A 281 3.73 7.19 13.25
C LEU A 281 4.14 5.79 12.79
N THR A 282 3.16 4.91 12.60
CA THR A 282 3.41 3.50 12.28
C THR A 282 2.64 3.11 11.03
N THR A 283 3.24 2.25 10.21
CA THR A 283 2.53 1.52 9.16
C THR A 283 3.11 0.13 8.99
N THR A 284 2.35 -0.73 8.32
CA THR A 284 2.81 -2.06 7.94
C THR A 284 2.40 -2.31 6.50
N LEU A 285 3.32 -2.83 5.69
CA LEU A 285 3.09 -3.16 4.29
C LEU A 285 3.12 -4.67 4.09
N ASP A 286 2.13 -5.20 3.40
CA ASP A 286 2.13 -6.57 2.91
C ASP A 286 2.76 -6.59 1.52
N ILE A 287 3.92 -7.26 1.41
CA ILE A 287 4.61 -7.52 0.15
C ILE A 287 4.34 -8.97 -0.26
N PRO A 288 3.84 -9.24 -1.48
CA PRO A 288 3.55 -10.60 -1.93
C PRO A 288 4.75 -11.55 -1.76
N ASN A 289 4.49 -12.73 -1.19
CA ASN A 289 5.48 -13.80 -0.97
C ASN A 289 6.66 -13.46 -0.04
N ALA A 290 6.72 -12.27 0.57
CA ALA A 290 7.74 -11.95 1.55
C ALA A 290 7.59 -12.79 2.83
N ALA A 291 8.70 -12.97 3.56
CA ALA A 291 8.73 -13.79 4.77
C ALA A 291 7.86 -13.26 5.92
N ALA A 292 7.64 -11.95 5.98
CA ALA A 292 6.79 -11.27 6.94
C ALA A 292 6.34 -9.92 6.37
N PRO A 293 5.34 -9.26 6.97
CA PRO A 293 5.03 -7.87 6.65
C PRO A 293 6.19 -6.93 6.98
N LEU A 294 6.34 -5.87 6.18
CA LEU A 294 7.32 -4.82 6.41
C LEU A 294 6.75 -3.77 7.37
N GLU A 295 7.38 -3.61 8.54
CA GLU A 295 7.00 -2.68 9.59
C GLU A 295 7.81 -1.38 9.45
N ILE A 296 7.15 -0.22 9.46
CA ILE A 296 7.78 1.10 9.35
C ILE A 296 7.30 1.97 10.50
N VAL A 297 8.24 2.55 11.24
CA VAL A 297 7.97 3.42 12.39
C VAL A 297 8.79 4.70 12.29
N ALA A 298 8.12 5.84 12.22
CA ALA A 298 8.76 7.14 12.43
C ALA A 298 8.59 7.55 13.91
N ASP A 299 9.68 7.50 14.67
CA ASP A 299 9.72 7.83 16.10
C ASP A 299 10.17 9.30 16.27
N ILE A 300 9.23 10.16 16.67
CA ILE A 300 9.43 11.60 16.81
C ILE A 300 10.39 11.91 17.97
N THR A 301 10.32 11.11 19.05
CA THR A 301 11.16 11.31 20.24
C THR A 301 12.62 11.03 19.91
N ARG A 302 12.89 9.94 19.19
CA ARG A 302 14.25 9.56 18.77
C ARG A 302 14.72 10.29 17.50
N ARG A 303 13.79 10.85 16.72
CA ARG A 303 14.02 11.36 15.35
C ARG A 303 14.68 10.29 14.47
N THR A 304 14.05 9.12 14.49
CA THR A 304 14.54 7.90 13.86
C THR A 304 13.44 7.28 13.02
N ILE A 305 13.81 6.74 11.87
CA ILE A 305 12.98 5.83 11.09
C ILE A 305 13.46 4.41 11.39
N ASP A 306 12.59 3.59 11.99
CA ASP A 306 12.83 2.17 12.10
C ASP A 306 12.09 1.45 10.96
N VAL A 307 12.79 0.57 10.24
CA VAL A 307 12.20 -0.29 9.21
C VAL A 307 12.60 -1.73 9.50
N GLY A 308 11.64 -2.64 9.58
CA GLY A 308 11.93 -4.01 10.01
C GLY A 308 10.90 -5.06 9.60
N MET A 309 11.23 -6.31 9.91
CA MET A 309 10.38 -7.48 9.72
C MET A 309 10.51 -8.42 10.92
N THR A 310 9.39 -9.03 11.31
CA THR A 310 9.35 -9.95 12.46
C THR A 310 9.17 -11.39 12.01
N LEU A 311 10.14 -12.26 12.31
CA LEU A 311 10.14 -13.69 11.95
C LEU A 311 9.99 -14.59 13.17
N ARG A 312 9.23 -15.68 13.02
CA ARG A 312 9.21 -16.77 14.01
C ARG A 312 10.53 -17.54 13.96
N ALA A 313 11.06 -17.90 15.13
CA ALA A 313 12.28 -18.68 15.22
C ALA A 313 12.03 -20.16 14.88
N PRO A 314 13.01 -20.88 14.30
CA PRO A 314 12.85 -22.28 13.90
C PRO A 314 12.69 -23.20 15.12
N GLU A 315 11.61 -23.98 15.15
CA GLU A 315 11.29 -24.87 16.29
C GLU A 315 12.11 -26.17 16.28
N ASP A 316 12.62 -26.58 15.12
CA ASP A 316 13.47 -27.77 14.97
C ASP A 316 14.90 -27.55 15.54
N ARG A 317 15.22 -26.33 15.97
CA ARG A 317 16.51 -25.96 16.56
C ARG A 317 16.38 -25.87 18.09
N LYS A 318 17.20 -26.66 18.79
CA LYS A 318 17.18 -26.78 20.27
C LYS A 318 17.83 -25.60 21.00
N SER A 319 18.85 -24.95 20.44
CA SER A 319 19.55 -23.83 21.09
C SER A 319 19.23 -22.47 20.47
N SER A 320 19.25 -21.42 21.28
CA SER A 320 19.09 -20.03 20.81
C SER A 320 20.21 -19.64 19.86
N LYS A 321 21.43 -20.07 20.14
CA LYS A 321 22.58 -19.94 19.22
C LYS A 321 22.28 -20.51 17.83
N ALA A 322 21.71 -21.72 17.74
CA ALA A 322 21.37 -22.35 16.46
C ALA A 322 20.23 -21.60 15.72
N ARG A 323 19.25 -21.08 16.46
CA ARG A 323 18.16 -20.25 15.91
C ARG A 323 18.70 -18.94 15.33
N VAL A 324 19.60 -18.26 16.03
CA VAL A 324 20.25 -17.02 15.55
C VAL A 324 21.12 -17.30 14.34
N ASN A 325 21.93 -18.36 14.36
CA ASN A 325 22.76 -18.74 13.22
C ASN A 325 21.92 -19.06 11.96
N TRP A 326 20.70 -19.59 12.11
CA TRP A 326 19.77 -19.76 10.98
C TRP A 326 19.34 -18.42 10.37
N LEU A 327 19.11 -17.40 11.21
CA LEU A 327 18.77 -16.06 10.73
C LEU A 327 19.97 -15.40 10.03
N LEU A 328 21.15 -15.42 10.65
CA LEU A 328 22.35 -14.75 10.13
C LEU A 328 22.73 -15.25 8.72
N ARG A 329 22.52 -16.55 8.45
CA ARG A 329 22.77 -17.13 7.11
C ARG A 329 21.88 -16.59 5.99
N GLN A 330 20.76 -15.95 6.33
CA GLN A 330 19.85 -15.35 5.35
C GLN A 330 20.27 -13.92 4.99
N ILE A 331 21.02 -13.25 5.86
CA ILE A 331 21.53 -11.89 5.63
C ILE A 331 22.82 -12.03 4.83
N LYS A 332 22.80 -11.62 3.56
CA LYS A 332 23.91 -11.77 2.61
C LYS A 332 24.59 -10.44 2.36
N GLY A 333 25.83 -10.48 1.87
CA GLY A 333 26.58 -9.29 1.49
C GLY A 333 26.97 -8.43 2.68
N THR A 334 27.02 -7.12 2.48
CA THR A 334 27.33 -6.14 3.52
C THR A 334 26.03 -5.44 3.92
N PRO A 335 25.36 -5.88 5.00
CA PRO A 335 24.13 -5.24 5.43
C PRO A 335 24.40 -3.81 5.95
N PRO A 336 23.35 -2.98 6.07
CA PRO A 336 23.47 -1.66 6.67
C PRO A 336 24.10 -1.74 8.07
N ALA A 337 25.04 -0.82 8.36
CA ALA A 337 25.79 -0.82 9.62
C ALA A 337 24.90 -0.64 10.87
N ASP A 338 23.72 -0.06 10.70
CA ASP A 338 22.71 0.14 11.73
C ASP A 338 21.67 -1.00 11.79
N LEU A 339 21.94 -2.15 11.17
CA LEU A 339 21.10 -3.35 11.28
C LEU A 339 21.15 -3.91 12.70
N GLN A 340 19.97 -4.02 13.30
CA GLN A 340 19.74 -4.53 14.65
C GLN A 340 18.89 -5.80 14.60
N ILE A 341 19.14 -6.71 15.54
CA ILE A 341 18.35 -7.92 15.73
C ILE A 341 17.88 -7.93 17.19
N ARG A 342 16.56 -7.85 17.37
CA ARG A 342 15.90 -8.01 18.67
C ARG A 342 15.34 -9.43 18.79
N LEU A 343 15.72 -10.10 19.87
CA LEU A 343 15.30 -11.46 20.20
C LEU A 343 14.17 -11.39 21.21
N HIS A 344 13.05 -12.03 20.89
CA HIS A 344 11.93 -12.18 21.79
C HIS A 344 12.00 -13.53 22.50
N TRP A 345 11.73 -13.50 23.80
CA TRP A 345 11.84 -14.64 24.70
C TRP A 345 10.44 -15.02 25.23
N PRO A 346 10.23 -16.27 25.64
CA PRO A 346 8.93 -16.73 26.10
C PRO A 346 8.53 -16.08 27.43
N GLY A 347 7.22 -16.03 27.67
CA GLY A 347 6.62 -15.49 28.89
C GLY A 347 6.76 -13.97 28.97
N ARG A 348 7.14 -13.47 30.16
CA ARG A 348 7.33 -12.03 30.43
C ARG A 348 8.81 -11.61 30.38
N SER A 349 9.67 -12.47 29.82
CA SER A 349 11.10 -12.23 29.74
C SER A 349 11.38 -11.05 28.81
N GLU A 350 12.20 -10.10 29.27
CA GLU A 350 12.56 -8.94 28.45
C GLU A 350 13.29 -9.34 27.17
N ALA A 351 12.99 -8.64 26.08
CA ALA A 351 13.67 -8.81 24.80
C ALA A 351 15.13 -8.34 24.91
N THR A 352 16.02 -9.04 24.22
CA THR A 352 17.45 -8.65 24.10
C THR A 352 17.71 -8.12 22.70
N GLN A 353 18.59 -7.15 22.55
CA GLN A 353 18.90 -6.53 21.25
C GLN A 353 20.41 -6.49 21.03
N PHE A 354 20.82 -6.81 19.80
CA PHE A 354 22.22 -6.83 19.39
C PHE A 354 22.37 -6.24 17.99
N SER A 355 23.55 -5.69 17.69
CA SER A 355 23.89 -5.36 16.31
C SER A 355 24.12 -6.62 15.48
N PHE A 356 23.94 -6.53 14.16
CA PHE A 356 24.32 -7.63 13.26
C PHE A 356 25.83 -7.94 13.35
N GLU A 357 26.67 -6.92 13.53
CA GLU A 357 28.12 -7.07 13.65
C GLU A 357 28.50 -7.92 14.86
N ASP A 358 27.94 -7.62 16.04
CA ASP A 358 28.21 -8.38 17.27
C ASP A 358 27.79 -9.84 17.13
N LEU A 359 26.61 -10.10 16.56
CA LEU A 359 26.10 -11.47 16.37
C LEU A 359 26.88 -12.25 15.31
N SER A 360 27.41 -11.56 14.31
CA SER A 360 28.26 -12.19 13.28
C SER A 360 29.63 -12.54 13.82
N ALA A 361 30.17 -11.72 14.74
CA ALA A 361 31.43 -12.00 15.43
C ALA A 361 31.28 -13.15 16.44
N ASP A 362 30.25 -13.11 17.29
CA ASP A 362 29.95 -14.17 18.25
C ASP A 362 28.46 -14.26 18.56
N ASN A 363 27.76 -15.23 17.97
CA ASN A 363 26.34 -15.47 18.24
C ASN A 363 26.06 -16.19 19.59
N SER A 364 27.07 -16.59 20.36
CA SER A 364 26.86 -17.20 21.69
C SER A 364 26.49 -16.16 22.75
N ILE A 365 26.75 -14.88 22.49
CA ILE A 365 26.40 -13.77 23.40
C ILE A 365 24.91 -13.72 23.75
N VAL A 366 24.05 -14.29 22.89
CA VAL A 366 22.59 -14.28 23.05
C VAL A 366 22.09 -15.15 24.20
N GLU A 367 22.91 -16.09 24.67
CA GLU A 367 22.53 -17.03 25.74
C GLU A 367 22.86 -16.50 27.13
N LYS A 368 23.67 -15.42 27.25
CA LYS A 368 24.05 -14.81 28.53
C LYS A 368 22.82 -14.30 29.28
N GLY A 369 22.54 -14.88 30.45
CA GLY A 369 21.38 -14.56 31.28
C GLY A 369 20.04 -15.07 30.73
N LYS A 370 20.08 -15.96 29.73
CA LYS A 370 18.92 -16.57 29.06
C LYS A 370 19.13 -18.07 28.81
N GLU A 371 20.00 -18.72 29.59
CA GLU A 371 20.53 -20.06 29.36
C GLU A 371 19.44 -21.15 29.33
N THR A 372 18.36 -20.95 30.07
CA THR A 372 17.21 -21.88 30.16
C THR A 372 16.09 -21.54 29.17
N LEU A 373 16.21 -20.46 28.42
CA LEU A 373 15.18 -19.95 27.53
C LEU A 373 15.56 -20.14 26.06
N GLN A 374 14.54 -20.21 25.21
CA GLN A 374 14.70 -20.30 23.77
C GLN A 374 14.05 -19.11 23.07
N VAL A 375 14.76 -18.48 22.15
CA VAL A 375 14.23 -17.37 21.34
C VAL A 375 12.98 -17.83 20.56
N THR A 376 11.87 -17.11 20.69
CA THR A 376 10.59 -17.44 20.02
C THR A 376 10.43 -16.72 18.67
N SER A 377 10.98 -15.52 18.56
CA SER A 377 10.95 -14.72 17.33
C SER A 377 12.09 -13.70 17.28
N PHE A 378 12.36 -13.22 16.08
CA PHE A 378 13.33 -12.20 15.76
C PHE A 378 12.61 -10.99 15.18
N HIS A 379 12.94 -9.80 15.65
CA HIS A 379 12.62 -8.56 14.94
C HIS A 379 13.92 -8.01 14.36
N ILE A 380 14.01 -8.02 13.03
CA ILE A 380 15.17 -7.60 12.25
C ILE A 380 14.85 -6.23 11.69
N PHE A 381 15.63 -5.22 12.04
CA PHE A 381 15.30 -3.84 11.68
C PHE A 381 16.55 -2.96 11.57
N ILE A 382 16.49 -1.96 10.70
CA ILE A 382 17.41 -0.81 10.74
C ILE A 382 16.77 0.31 11.54
N ALA A 383 17.59 1.12 12.20
CA ALA A 383 17.16 2.25 13.02
C ALA A 383 17.90 3.52 12.59
N ARG A 384 17.44 4.15 11.51
CA ARG A 384 18.11 5.27 10.86
C ARG A 384 17.83 6.58 11.60
N ARG A 385 18.82 7.08 12.35
CA ARG A 385 18.71 8.38 13.05
C ARG A 385 18.95 9.53 12.07
N LEU A 386 17.96 10.39 11.89
CA LEU A 386 18.00 11.48 10.89
C LEU A 386 18.31 12.85 11.50
N GLY A 387 18.24 12.99 12.83
CA GLY A 387 18.56 14.24 13.52
C GLY A 387 17.65 15.39 13.08
N ALA A 388 18.22 16.50 12.60
CA ALA A 388 17.44 17.66 12.16
C ALA A 388 16.68 17.42 10.84
N ARG A 389 17.15 16.52 9.97
CA ARG A 389 16.45 16.20 8.70
C ARG A 389 15.06 15.62 8.94
N PHE A 390 14.90 14.87 10.04
CA PHE A 390 13.61 14.32 10.46
C PHE A 390 12.50 15.37 10.56
N THR A 391 12.81 16.60 10.96
CA THR A 391 11.80 17.66 11.18
C THR A 391 11.50 18.47 9.91
N GLN A 392 12.25 18.23 8.83
CA GLN A 392 12.14 18.98 7.58
C GLN A 392 11.12 18.30 6.67
N GLN A 393 10.13 19.07 6.20
CA GLN A 393 8.94 18.54 5.51
C GLN A 393 9.26 17.68 4.29
N VAL A 394 10.21 18.10 3.46
CA VAL A 394 10.60 17.40 2.22
C VAL A 394 11.62 16.30 2.50
N ASN A 395 12.66 16.61 3.29
CA ASN A 395 13.73 15.66 3.54
C ASN A 395 13.26 14.44 4.34
N PHE A 396 12.27 14.59 5.23
CA PHE A 396 11.67 13.46 5.92
C PHE A 396 11.05 12.45 4.93
N ILE A 397 10.38 12.93 3.88
CA ILE A 397 9.79 12.08 2.84
C ILE A 397 10.89 11.43 2.00
N SER A 398 11.87 12.20 1.52
CA SER A 398 12.97 11.61 0.74
C SER A 398 13.75 10.56 1.53
N ASP A 399 13.96 10.80 2.83
CA ASP A 399 14.67 9.85 3.71
C ASP A 399 13.82 8.58 3.93
N LEU A 400 12.49 8.66 4.01
CA LEU A 400 11.60 7.48 4.04
C LEU A 400 11.68 6.65 2.75
N GLU A 401 11.57 7.33 1.61
CA GLU A 401 11.63 6.71 0.28
C GLU A 401 13.01 6.11 -0.05
N GLU A 402 14.06 6.48 0.69
CA GLU A 402 15.38 5.86 0.62
C GLU A 402 15.50 4.66 1.57
N VAL A 403 15.23 4.88 2.86
CA VAL A 403 15.48 3.91 3.95
C VAL A 403 14.57 2.68 3.83
N VAL A 404 13.32 2.86 3.42
CA VAL A 404 12.36 1.75 3.32
C VAL A 404 12.75 0.76 2.20
N PRO A 405 12.99 1.21 0.95
CA PRO A 405 13.54 0.34 -0.09
C PRO A 405 14.92 -0.24 0.21
N GLU A 406 15.82 0.53 0.86
CA GLU A 406 17.15 0.04 1.26
C GLU A 406 17.01 -1.20 2.16
N PHE A 407 16.23 -1.13 3.24
CA PHE A 407 16.03 -2.25 4.13
C PHE A 407 15.47 -3.47 3.40
N TYR A 408 14.44 -3.29 2.57
CA TYR A 408 13.82 -4.40 1.87
C TYR A 408 14.80 -5.05 0.88
N ARG A 409 15.58 -4.25 0.13
CA ARG A 409 16.56 -4.73 -0.85
C ARG A 409 17.72 -5.48 -0.20
N GLU A 410 18.32 -4.91 0.85
CA GLU A 410 19.53 -5.48 1.43
C GLU A 410 19.21 -6.64 2.38
N VAL A 411 18.06 -6.58 3.08
CA VAL A 411 17.70 -7.54 4.12
C VAL A 411 16.39 -8.25 3.80
N GLY A 412 15.28 -7.51 3.69
CA GLY A 412 13.93 -8.07 3.69
C GLY A 412 13.66 -9.12 2.61
N GLN A 413 14.11 -8.89 1.39
CA GLN A 413 13.90 -9.80 0.25
C GLN A 413 14.66 -11.12 0.36
N ASN A 414 15.72 -11.17 1.19
CA ASN A 414 16.53 -12.36 1.42
C ASN A 414 16.00 -13.24 2.58
N LEU A 415 15.10 -12.69 3.40
CA LEU A 415 14.52 -13.40 4.52
C LEU A 415 13.54 -14.48 4.05
N SER A 416 13.49 -15.59 4.78
CA SER A 416 12.60 -16.72 4.55
C SER A 416 11.88 -17.08 5.85
N ALA A 417 10.55 -17.17 5.78
CA ALA A 417 9.76 -17.62 6.91
C ALA A 417 10.06 -19.09 7.21
N TRP A 418 10.34 -19.40 8.48
CA TRP A 418 10.49 -20.80 8.86
C TRP A 418 9.16 -21.54 8.69
N ARG A 419 9.24 -22.73 8.08
CA ARG A 419 8.14 -23.67 7.94
C ARG A 419 8.59 -25.03 8.46
N MET A 420 7.70 -25.67 9.20
CA MET A 420 7.93 -27.04 9.67
C MET A 420 8.07 -27.96 8.46
N SER A 421 9.09 -28.82 8.46
CA SER A 421 9.26 -29.85 7.43
C SER A 421 8.04 -30.76 7.39
N ALA A 422 7.67 -31.23 6.19
CA ALA A 422 6.62 -32.22 6.06
C ALA A 422 6.97 -33.47 6.89
N PRO A 423 5.99 -34.06 7.62
CA PRO A 423 6.21 -35.32 8.32
C PRO A 423 6.70 -36.38 7.33
N ARG A 424 7.76 -37.10 7.69
CA ARG A 424 8.24 -38.24 6.91
C ARG A 424 7.64 -39.52 7.46
N ILE A 425 7.27 -40.43 6.57
CA ILE A 425 7.04 -41.82 6.94
C ILE A 425 8.37 -42.33 7.51
N LYS A 426 8.32 -42.90 8.71
CA LYS A 426 9.50 -43.50 9.33
C LYS A 426 9.85 -44.80 8.58
N GLU A 427 11.11 -45.17 8.55
CA GLU A 427 11.59 -46.38 7.86
C GLU A 427 10.96 -47.67 8.42
N ASP A 428 10.54 -47.66 9.69
CA ASP A 428 9.85 -48.76 10.37
C ASP A 428 8.33 -48.80 10.10
N ARG A 429 7.81 -47.89 9.26
CA ARG A 429 6.37 -47.74 8.97
C ARG A 429 6.11 -47.49 7.48
N GLU A 430 6.93 -48.09 6.61
CA GLU A 430 6.87 -47.88 5.16
C GLU A 430 5.62 -48.49 4.51
N GLN A 431 5.10 -49.58 5.08
CA GLN A 431 3.93 -50.29 4.58
C GLN A 431 2.72 -50.11 5.50
N ALA A 432 1.52 -50.31 4.94
CA ALA A 432 0.29 -50.23 5.71
C ALA A 432 0.19 -51.31 6.81
N GLU A 433 0.87 -52.44 6.60
CA GLU A 433 0.93 -53.58 7.53
C GLU A 433 1.69 -53.23 8.82
N ASP A 434 2.72 -52.38 8.70
CA ASP A 434 3.57 -51.90 9.80
C ASP A 434 2.83 -50.97 10.79
N VAL A 435 1.62 -50.53 10.45
CA VAL A 435 0.78 -49.66 11.28
C VAL A 435 -0.61 -50.25 11.53
N THR A 436 -0.76 -51.56 11.36
CA THR A 436 -1.96 -52.28 11.78
C THR A 436 -2.13 -52.23 13.30
N THR A 437 -3.35 -52.46 13.78
CA THR A 437 -3.62 -52.51 15.23
C THR A 437 -2.80 -53.59 15.93
N GLU A 438 -2.49 -54.69 15.24
CA GLU A 438 -1.66 -55.78 15.74
C GLU A 438 -0.18 -55.37 15.78
N ALA A 439 0.36 -54.82 14.68
CA ALA A 439 1.75 -54.34 14.63
C ALA A 439 2.04 -53.24 15.67
N LEU A 440 1.11 -52.31 15.88
CA LEU A 440 1.23 -51.27 16.90
C LEU A 440 1.12 -51.81 18.34
N TYR A 441 0.34 -52.88 18.53
CA TYR A 441 0.22 -53.56 19.82
C TYR A 441 1.53 -54.29 20.17
N ASP A 442 2.07 -55.04 19.21
CA ASP A 442 3.34 -55.76 19.37
C ASP A 442 4.52 -54.78 19.61
N GLU A 443 4.58 -53.67 18.85
CA GLU A 443 5.55 -52.58 19.08
C GLU A 443 5.45 -52.04 20.52
N SER A 444 4.23 -51.88 21.05
CA SER A 444 4.01 -51.38 22.41
C SER A 444 4.41 -52.36 23.52
N GLU A 445 4.24 -53.68 23.28
CA GLU A 445 4.68 -54.73 24.21
C GLU A 445 6.22 -54.84 24.22
N ASP A 446 6.86 -54.74 23.06
CA ASP A 446 8.33 -54.75 22.93
C ASP A 446 8.97 -53.51 23.59
N GLU A 447 8.35 -52.33 23.46
CA GLU A 447 8.77 -51.11 24.17
C GLU A 447 8.60 -51.23 25.70
N ALA A 448 7.56 -51.93 26.17
CA ALA A 448 7.33 -52.15 27.60
C ALA A 448 8.34 -53.15 28.20
N GLN A 449 8.75 -54.17 27.43
CA GLN A 449 9.73 -55.17 27.87
C GLN A 449 11.19 -54.67 27.79
N SER A 450 11.49 -53.72 26.90
CA SER A 450 12.84 -53.14 26.77
C SER A 450 13.15 -52.02 27.77
N ASN A 451 12.14 -51.45 28.43
CA ASN A 451 12.28 -50.46 29.49
C ASN A 451 12.19 -51.04 30.92
N ALA A 452 12.04 -52.37 31.05
CA ALA A 452 12.09 -53.12 32.31
C ALA A 452 13.47 -53.75 32.51
#